data_AF-A0A2T4JN92-F1
#
_entry.id   AF-A0A2T4JN92-F1
#
_cell.length_a   1.000
_cell.length_b   1.000
_cell.length_c   1.000
_cell.angle_alpha   90.00
_cell.angle_beta   90.00
_cell.angle_gamma   90.00
#
_symmetry.space_group_name_H-M   'P 1'
#
loop_
_entity.id
_entity.type
_entity.pdbx_description
1 polymer ?
#
loop_
_entity_poly.entity_id
_entity_poly.type
_entity_poly.pdbx_seq_one_letter_code
_entity_poly.pdbx_strand_id
1 'polypeptide(L)'
;MAGARTSQTHPLQIAEVRASPAQGRIGITFCPGKQDSAAATGAWARDLATDLDAIAAWGARLVLTLVEPAELVALKVPDLGAEVRARGMDWRHLPIADYSVPTAEFETDWHTHGRDIRAALRSGADVVVHCKGGLGRAGMIAARLLVELGMAPDAAISEVRRARRGAIETPSQLALVRRTTAMVDVIDTATLGRVGGRLGSNPGGVYQNASGQRFYVKTLESPAHARNEMLAASLYRLAGAPTLTYLRSTEPDQIATAFVSLEKRHLSQFTEDERCQAQRWLGVHAWTANWDAAGFDGDNQGVVGGVVTTLDVGGALEFRAQGDPKGHAFGTVVDEIDRLRHDADNPHAQRLFGDMDAAAVASAIAVVTAVCDDAIRRVVTEQGGRAALADKMIARKADLARRLG
;
A
#
# COMPACT_ATOMS: atom_id res chain seq x y z
N MET A 1 46.34 -0.45 -11.94
CA MET A 1 45.12 -0.72 -11.14
C MET A 1 43.92 -0.45 -12.02
N ALA A 2 43.00 -1.41 -12.19
CA ALA A 2 41.76 -1.14 -12.90
C ALA A 2 40.98 -0.06 -12.12
N GLY A 3 40.56 1.01 -12.80
CA GLY A 3 39.79 2.09 -12.18
C GLY A 3 38.45 1.60 -11.62
N ALA A 4 37.87 2.36 -10.68
CA ALA A 4 36.55 2.05 -10.14
C ALA A 4 35.50 2.04 -11.26
N ARG A 5 34.55 1.09 -11.19
CA ARG A 5 33.44 0.97 -12.14
C ARG A 5 32.40 2.05 -11.86
N THR A 6 32.05 2.81 -12.89
CA THR A 6 31.11 3.94 -12.83
C THR A 6 29.83 3.61 -13.60
N SER A 7 28.81 4.46 -13.46
CA SER A 7 27.57 4.34 -14.24
C SER A 7 27.78 4.48 -15.76
N GLN A 8 28.86 5.14 -16.19
CA GLN A 8 29.20 5.32 -17.61
C GLN A 8 29.99 4.13 -18.17
N THR A 9 31.01 3.67 -17.42
CA THR A 9 31.87 2.55 -17.87
C THR A 9 31.15 1.20 -17.77
N HIS A 10 30.23 1.08 -16.82
CA HIS A 10 29.45 -0.12 -16.57
C HIS A 10 27.99 0.29 -16.35
N PRO A 11 27.22 0.56 -17.41
CA PRO A 11 25.82 0.96 -17.32
C PRO A 11 24.99 -0.01 -16.46
N LEU A 12 24.02 0.54 -15.73
CA LEU A 12 23.19 -0.22 -14.81
C LEU A 12 22.47 -1.35 -15.57
N GLN A 13 22.69 -2.58 -15.13
CA GLN A 13 22.04 -3.75 -15.71
C GLN A 13 20.79 -4.09 -14.88
N ILE A 14 19.63 -4.13 -15.54
CA ILE A 14 18.34 -4.51 -14.94
C ILE A 14 17.93 -5.83 -15.57
N ALA A 15 18.05 -6.92 -14.80
CA ALA A 15 17.61 -8.24 -15.27
C ALA A 15 16.09 -8.33 -15.16
N GLU A 16 15.41 -8.79 -16.20
CA GLU A 16 13.95 -8.80 -16.25
C GLU A 16 13.38 -10.21 -16.05
N VAL A 17 12.34 -10.30 -15.24
CA VAL A 17 11.46 -11.46 -15.14
C VAL A 17 10.01 -11.01 -15.16
N ARG A 18 9.08 -11.89 -15.53
CA ARG A 18 7.64 -11.61 -15.50
C ARG A 18 6.85 -12.87 -15.22
N ALA A 19 5.73 -12.77 -14.50
CA ALA A 19 4.90 -13.93 -14.18
C ALA A 19 4.07 -14.39 -15.38
N SER A 20 3.60 -13.45 -16.22
CA SER A 20 2.94 -13.72 -17.50
C SER A 20 3.07 -12.51 -18.45
N PRO A 21 2.78 -12.66 -19.77
CA PRO A 21 2.84 -11.53 -20.71
C PRO A 21 1.85 -10.39 -20.43
N ALA A 22 0.76 -10.66 -19.70
CA ALA A 22 -0.25 -9.67 -19.34
C ALA A 22 0.12 -8.84 -18.09
N GLN A 23 1.19 -9.21 -17.40
CA GLN A 23 1.66 -8.56 -16.18
C GLN A 23 2.93 -7.75 -16.46
N GLY A 24 3.15 -6.71 -15.65
CA GLY A 24 4.34 -5.89 -15.68
C GLY A 24 5.61 -6.68 -15.34
N ARG A 25 6.75 -6.12 -15.72
CA ARG A 25 8.07 -6.70 -15.53
C ARG A 25 8.58 -6.42 -14.13
N ILE A 26 9.29 -7.39 -13.57
CA ILE A 26 10.08 -7.24 -12.35
C ILE A 26 11.55 -7.12 -12.76
N GLY A 27 12.11 -5.92 -12.58
CA GLY A 27 13.52 -5.64 -12.77
C GLY A 27 14.34 -5.99 -11.53
N ILE A 28 15.46 -6.67 -11.69
CA ILE A 28 16.38 -7.05 -10.61
C ILE A 28 17.73 -6.37 -10.86
N THR A 29 18.16 -5.55 -9.92
CA THR A 29 19.46 -4.86 -10.02
C THR A 29 20.14 -4.70 -8.65
N PHE A 30 21.39 -4.25 -8.66
CA PHE A 30 22.11 -3.90 -7.43
C PHE A 30 21.76 -2.46 -7.00
N CYS A 31 22.21 -2.04 -5.82
CA CYS A 31 21.89 -0.72 -5.28
C CYS A 31 22.31 0.43 -6.23
N PRO A 32 21.36 1.23 -6.75
CA PRO A 32 21.63 2.38 -7.61
C PRO A 32 22.54 3.39 -6.90
N GLY A 33 23.49 3.98 -7.63
CA GLY A 33 24.40 5.00 -7.10
C GLY A 33 25.44 4.48 -6.11
N LYS A 34 25.51 3.16 -5.87
CA LYS A 34 26.42 2.61 -4.86
C LYS A 34 27.88 3.04 -5.09
N GLN A 35 28.50 3.47 -4.00
CA GLN A 35 29.95 3.63 -3.90
C GLN A 35 30.48 2.57 -2.93
N ASP A 36 31.26 1.62 -3.44
CA ASP A 36 31.79 0.50 -2.66
C ASP A 36 33.18 0.12 -3.17
N SER A 37 34.21 0.63 -2.51
CA SER A 37 35.61 0.38 -2.88
C SER A 37 36.07 -1.04 -2.58
N ALA A 38 35.37 -1.76 -1.70
CA ALA A 38 35.74 -3.09 -1.22
C ALA A 38 34.82 -4.20 -1.76
N ALA A 39 33.96 -3.89 -2.73
CA ALA A 39 33.04 -4.86 -3.31
C ALA A 39 33.79 -6.05 -3.92
N ALA A 40 33.28 -7.26 -3.70
CA ALA A 40 33.86 -8.51 -4.20
C ALA A 40 34.02 -8.55 -5.73
N THR A 41 33.24 -7.75 -6.47
CA THR A 41 33.32 -7.67 -7.93
C THR A 41 34.33 -6.64 -8.42
N GLY A 42 34.96 -5.87 -7.54
CA GLY A 42 35.80 -4.70 -7.85
C GLY A 42 35.14 -3.39 -7.41
N ALA A 43 35.95 -2.35 -7.21
CA ALA A 43 35.49 -1.06 -6.69
C ALA A 43 34.39 -0.43 -7.56
N TRP A 44 33.35 0.10 -6.93
CA TRP A 44 32.26 0.83 -7.57
C TRP A 44 32.28 2.30 -7.12
N ALA A 45 32.10 3.21 -8.09
CA ALA A 45 31.91 4.64 -7.89
C ALA A 45 30.78 5.10 -8.82
N ARG A 46 29.56 4.67 -8.52
CA ARG A 46 28.38 4.95 -9.34
C ARG A 46 27.76 6.29 -8.96
N ASP A 47 27.01 6.85 -9.90
CA ASP A 47 26.26 8.07 -9.70
C ASP A 47 24.77 7.73 -9.50
N LEU A 48 24.19 8.23 -8.41
CA LEU A 48 22.81 7.91 -8.04
C LEU A 48 21.82 8.47 -9.06
N ALA A 49 22.02 9.71 -9.51
CA ALA A 49 21.13 10.36 -10.46
C ALA A 49 21.10 9.59 -11.79
N THR A 50 22.27 9.29 -12.35
CA THR A 50 22.43 8.53 -13.61
C THR A 50 21.76 7.15 -13.53
N ASP A 51 21.94 6.43 -12.41
CA ASP A 51 21.34 5.10 -12.25
C ASP A 51 19.82 5.16 -12.10
N LEU A 52 19.30 6.16 -11.38
CA LEU A 52 17.85 6.35 -11.23
C LEU A 52 17.20 6.85 -12.52
N ASP A 53 17.90 7.65 -13.33
CA ASP A 53 17.46 8.03 -14.67
C ASP A 53 17.37 6.79 -15.58
N ALA A 54 18.33 5.86 -15.48
CA ALA A 54 18.27 4.59 -16.19
C ALA A 54 17.09 3.71 -15.74
N ILE A 55 16.77 3.69 -14.44
CA ILE A 55 15.60 2.98 -13.90
C ILE A 55 14.28 3.61 -14.38
N ALA A 56 14.21 4.94 -14.39
CA ALA A 56 13.05 5.66 -14.92
C ALA A 56 12.87 5.40 -16.42
N ALA A 57 13.95 5.48 -17.21
CA ALA A 57 13.95 5.20 -18.65
C ALA A 57 13.61 3.73 -18.96
N TRP A 58 13.94 2.81 -18.06
CA TRP A 58 13.52 1.41 -18.17
C TRP A 58 12.00 1.23 -18.03
N GLY A 59 11.30 2.21 -17.44
CA GLY A 59 9.84 2.22 -17.28
C GLY A 59 9.37 1.87 -15.86
N ALA A 60 10.27 1.90 -14.86
CA ALA A 60 9.89 1.54 -13.50
C ALA A 60 8.81 2.48 -12.96
N ARG A 61 7.69 1.90 -12.53
CA ARG A 61 6.63 2.60 -11.79
C ARG A 61 6.97 2.71 -10.30
N LEU A 62 7.63 1.68 -9.77
CA LEU A 62 7.97 1.54 -8.35
C LEU A 62 9.37 0.94 -8.18
N VAL A 63 10.12 1.46 -7.21
CA VAL A 63 11.40 0.92 -6.75
C VAL A 63 11.26 0.38 -5.32
N LEU A 64 11.51 -0.92 -5.16
CA LEU A 64 11.56 -1.62 -3.88
C LEU A 64 13.03 -1.77 -3.43
N THR A 65 13.35 -1.08 -2.33
CA THR A 65 14.66 -1.09 -1.69
C THR A 65 14.68 -2.09 -0.54
N LEU A 66 15.58 -3.06 -0.60
CA LEU A 66 15.72 -4.12 0.43
C LEU A 66 16.95 -3.98 1.34
N VAL A 67 17.80 -3.00 1.08
CA VAL A 67 18.99 -2.74 1.92
C VAL A 67 18.60 -2.06 3.22
N GLU A 68 19.34 -2.33 4.29
CA GLU A 68 19.12 -1.69 5.59
C GLU A 68 19.52 -0.21 5.57
N PRO A 69 18.96 0.64 6.44
CA PRO A 69 19.35 2.06 6.52
C PRO A 69 20.85 2.28 6.67
N ALA A 70 21.53 1.45 7.47
CA ALA A 70 22.98 1.51 7.63
C ALA A 70 23.73 1.16 6.33
N GLU A 71 23.20 0.25 5.52
CA GLU A 71 23.77 -0.08 4.20
C GLU A 71 23.61 1.09 3.22
N LEU A 72 22.49 1.83 3.23
CA LEU A 72 22.32 3.03 2.38
C LEU A 72 23.40 4.08 2.68
N VAL A 73 23.69 4.32 3.97
CA VAL A 73 24.75 5.23 4.40
C VAL A 73 26.12 4.70 3.97
N ALA A 74 26.40 3.42 4.20
CA ALA A 74 27.68 2.81 3.83
C ALA A 74 27.94 2.82 2.31
N LEU A 75 26.88 2.69 1.50
CA LEU A 75 26.93 2.77 0.03
C LEU A 75 26.88 4.22 -0.50
N LYS A 76 26.83 5.21 0.41
CA LYS A 76 26.76 6.66 0.14
C LYS A 76 25.54 7.09 -0.68
N VAL A 77 24.39 6.49 -0.40
CA VAL A 77 23.10 6.82 -1.03
C VAL A 77 21.96 6.98 -0.01
N PRO A 78 22.14 7.79 1.06
CA PRO A 78 21.09 7.98 2.08
C PRO A 78 19.80 8.58 1.49
N ASP A 79 19.92 9.39 0.44
CA ASP A 79 18.80 10.12 -0.17
C ASP A 79 18.09 9.33 -1.29
N LEU A 80 18.41 8.04 -1.47
CA LEU A 80 17.87 7.21 -2.56
C LEU A 80 16.35 7.29 -2.68
N GLY A 81 15.64 7.22 -1.54
CA GLY A 81 14.18 7.28 -1.54
C GLY A 81 13.59 8.63 -1.95
N ALA A 82 14.28 9.74 -1.66
CA ALA A 82 13.86 11.07 -2.10
C ALA A 82 14.10 11.22 -3.60
N GLU A 83 15.26 10.78 -4.08
CA GLU A 83 15.65 10.85 -5.50
C GLU A 83 14.80 9.96 -6.42
N VAL A 84 14.34 8.80 -5.93
CA VAL A 84 13.36 7.96 -6.65
C VAL A 84 12.05 8.73 -6.85
N ARG A 85 11.54 9.37 -5.78
CA ARG A 85 10.28 10.13 -5.84
C ARG A 85 10.40 11.39 -6.69
N ALA A 86 11.55 12.06 -6.69
CA ALA A 86 11.81 13.23 -7.52
C ALA A 86 11.68 12.92 -9.03
N ARG A 87 11.84 11.64 -9.42
CA ARG A 87 11.65 11.14 -10.79
C ARG A 87 10.24 10.59 -11.06
N GLY A 88 9.28 10.83 -10.17
CA GLY A 88 7.88 10.41 -10.31
C GLY A 88 7.63 8.91 -10.05
N MET A 89 8.64 8.17 -9.59
CA MET A 89 8.51 6.76 -9.24
C MET A 89 8.08 6.58 -7.79
N ASP A 90 7.30 5.53 -7.49
CA ASP A 90 6.99 5.19 -6.10
C ASP A 90 8.20 4.52 -5.45
N TRP A 91 8.46 4.85 -4.19
CA TRP A 91 9.48 4.19 -3.39
C TRP A 91 8.86 3.40 -2.25
N ARG A 92 9.34 2.17 -2.06
CA ARG A 92 9.04 1.32 -0.91
C ARG A 92 10.35 0.82 -0.32
N HIS A 93 10.53 0.98 0.98
CA HIS A 93 11.74 0.55 1.69
C HIS A 93 11.36 -0.54 2.67
N LEU A 94 11.76 -1.79 2.38
CA LEU A 94 11.49 -2.96 3.20
C LEU A 94 12.80 -3.70 3.49
N PRO A 95 13.53 -3.31 4.54
CA PRO A 95 14.84 -3.83 4.85
C PRO A 95 14.85 -5.35 5.07
N ILE A 96 15.86 -6.02 4.52
CA ILE A 96 16.21 -7.41 4.83
C ILE A 96 17.70 -7.46 5.13
N ALA A 97 18.07 -7.95 6.30
CA ALA A 97 19.47 -8.14 6.69
C ALA A 97 20.23 -8.97 5.66
N ASP A 98 21.52 -8.67 5.45
CA ASP A 98 22.30 -9.32 4.40
C ASP A 98 22.32 -10.86 4.55
N TYR A 99 22.27 -11.57 3.42
CA TYR A 99 22.12 -13.04 3.33
C TYR A 99 20.90 -13.66 4.05
N SER A 100 20.02 -12.86 4.63
CA SER A 100 18.90 -13.32 5.45
C SER A 100 17.59 -13.41 4.65
N VAL A 101 16.51 -13.69 5.37
CA VAL A 101 15.11 -13.73 4.90
C VAL A 101 14.29 -12.65 5.64
N PRO A 102 13.12 -12.23 5.11
CA PRO A 102 12.14 -11.41 5.81
C PRO A 102 11.93 -11.75 7.29
N THR A 103 11.85 -10.71 8.12
CA THR A 103 11.45 -10.77 9.53
C THR A 103 9.92 -10.71 9.67
N ALA A 104 9.40 -10.89 10.89
CA ALA A 104 7.97 -10.71 11.16
C ALA A 104 7.47 -9.28 10.89
N GLU A 105 8.31 -8.28 11.16
CA GLU A 105 8.05 -6.88 10.83
C GLU A 105 7.93 -6.69 9.31
N PHE A 106 8.88 -7.23 8.55
CA PHE A 106 8.78 -7.23 7.08
C PHE A 106 7.48 -7.88 6.61
N GLU A 107 7.09 -9.02 7.16
CA GLU A 107 5.87 -9.72 6.72
C GLU A 107 4.60 -8.90 7.02
N THR A 108 4.59 -8.18 8.15
CA THR A 108 3.51 -7.25 8.51
C THR A 108 3.37 -6.16 7.45
N ASP A 109 4.49 -5.53 7.08
CA ASP A 109 4.53 -4.50 6.06
C ASP A 109 4.24 -5.05 4.65
N TRP A 110 4.65 -6.29 4.37
CA TRP A 110 4.43 -6.96 3.10
C TRP A 110 2.96 -7.23 2.81
N HIS A 111 2.12 -7.40 3.83
CA HIS A 111 0.67 -7.52 3.63
C HIS A 111 0.09 -6.31 2.91
N THR A 112 0.57 -5.11 3.22
CA THR A 112 0.14 -3.87 2.59
C THR A 112 0.95 -3.58 1.33
N HIS A 113 2.27 -3.46 1.46
CA HIS A 113 3.14 -3.06 0.37
C HIS A 113 3.27 -4.12 -0.72
N GLY A 114 3.35 -5.40 -0.33
CA GLY A 114 3.38 -6.52 -1.27
C GLY A 114 2.09 -6.59 -2.09
N ARG A 115 0.92 -6.33 -1.48
CA ARG A 115 -0.35 -6.24 -2.22
C ARG A 115 -0.32 -5.13 -3.26
N ASP A 116 0.11 -3.93 -2.87
CA ASP A 116 0.16 -2.78 -3.80
C ASP A 116 1.16 -3.04 -4.95
N ILE A 117 2.30 -3.67 -4.66
CA ILE A 117 3.29 -4.09 -5.67
C ILE A 117 2.68 -5.11 -6.63
N ARG A 118 1.99 -6.15 -6.12
CA ARG A 118 1.31 -7.13 -6.97
C ARG A 118 0.18 -6.51 -7.79
N ALA A 119 -0.56 -5.55 -7.23
CA ALA A 119 -1.60 -4.83 -7.95
C ALA A 119 -1.01 -4.03 -9.12
N ALA A 120 0.10 -3.31 -8.89
CA ALA A 120 0.83 -2.59 -9.94
C ALA A 120 1.32 -3.56 -11.04
N LEU A 121 1.91 -4.70 -10.67
CA LEU A 121 2.34 -5.71 -11.63
C LEU A 121 1.16 -6.29 -12.42
N ARG A 122 0.00 -6.52 -11.78
CA ARG A 122 -1.20 -7.01 -12.49
C ARG A 122 -1.82 -5.97 -13.43
N SER A 123 -1.65 -4.68 -13.16
CA SER A 123 -2.09 -3.61 -14.09
C SER A 123 -1.10 -3.35 -15.22
N GLY A 124 -0.01 -4.13 -15.32
CA GLY A 124 1.00 -4.00 -16.36
C GLY A 124 2.13 -3.03 -16.01
N ALA A 125 2.15 -2.44 -14.81
CA ALA A 125 3.20 -1.52 -14.41
C ALA A 125 4.47 -2.28 -13.98
N ASP A 126 5.63 -1.71 -14.33
CA ASP A 126 6.92 -2.36 -14.04
C ASP A 126 7.47 -1.98 -12.66
N VAL A 127 8.12 -2.94 -11.99
CA VAL A 127 8.68 -2.74 -10.63
C VAL A 127 10.15 -3.14 -10.62
N VAL A 128 11.01 -2.30 -10.05
CA VAL A 128 12.42 -2.64 -9.82
C VAL A 128 12.64 -3.03 -8.36
N VAL A 129 13.27 -4.17 -8.13
CA VAL A 129 13.69 -4.66 -6.81
C VAL A 129 15.21 -4.65 -6.75
N HIS A 130 15.76 -4.07 -5.68
CA HIS A 130 17.21 -4.09 -5.47
C HIS A 130 17.59 -4.40 -4.02
N CYS A 131 18.80 -4.96 -3.86
CA CYS A 131 19.52 -5.06 -2.60
C CYS A 131 20.93 -4.51 -2.80
N LYS A 132 21.92 -4.89 -1.98
CA LYS A 132 23.31 -4.44 -2.15
C LYS A 132 23.93 -4.97 -3.46
N GLY A 133 23.87 -6.29 -3.68
CA GLY A 133 24.46 -6.97 -4.83
C GLY A 133 23.51 -7.28 -5.99
N GLY A 134 22.19 -7.19 -5.77
CA GLY A 134 21.18 -7.55 -6.76
C GLY A 134 21.17 -9.05 -7.11
N LEU A 135 21.43 -9.92 -6.12
CA LEU A 135 21.52 -11.37 -6.27
C LEU A 135 20.61 -12.12 -5.27
N GLY A 136 20.98 -12.20 -3.99
CA GLY A 136 20.25 -13.00 -2.99
C GLY A 136 18.91 -12.39 -2.60
N ARG A 137 18.94 -11.32 -1.80
CA ARG A 137 17.71 -10.66 -1.29
C ARG A 137 16.78 -10.20 -2.43
N ALA A 138 17.33 -9.51 -3.43
CA ALA A 138 16.55 -9.04 -4.58
C ALA A 138 15.99 -10.20 -5.41
N GLY A 139 16.79 -11.23 -5.69
CA GLY A 139 16.33 -12.40 -6.43
C GLY A 139 15.27 -13.20 -5.67
N MET A 140 15.41 -13.35 -4.35
CA MET A 140 14.42 -14.01 -3.48
C MET A 140 13.08 -13.28 -3.54
N ILE A 141 13.07 -11.96 -3.36
CA ILE A 141 11.81 -11.19 -3.36
C ILE A 141 11.21 -11.11 -4.76
N ALA A 142 12.01 -11.00 -5.82
CA ALA A 142 11.51 -11.11 -7.19
C ALA A 142 10.86 -12.47 -7.45
N ALA A 143 11.48 -13.58 -7.01
CA ALA A 143 10.90 -14.91 -7.14
C ALA A 143 9.63 -15.07 -6.29
N ARG A 144 9.61 -14.55 -5.06
CA ARG A 144 8.41 -14.49 -4.20
C ARG A 144 7.26 -13.79 -4.93
N LEU A 145 7.51 -12.61 -5.53
CA LEU A 145 6.50 -11.88 -6.29
C LEU A 145 5.97 -12.69 -7.49
N LEU A 146 6.84 -13.37 -8.24
CA LEU A 146 6.41 -14.26 -9.33
C LEU A 146 5.46 -15.35 -8.81
N VAL A 147 5.79 -15.96 -7.66
CA VAL A 147 4.94 -17.00 -7.05
C VAL A 147 3.61 -16.44 -6.58
N GLU A 148 3.64 -15.31 -5.88
CA GLU A 148 2.42 -14.65 -5.40
C GLU A 148 1.52 -14.20 -6.57
N LEU A 149 2.09 -13.96 -7.75
CA LEU A 149 1.36 -13.66 -8.99
C LEU A 149 0.87 -14.90 -9.76
N GLY A 150 1.14 -16.11 -9.27
CA GLY A 150 0.59 -17.36 -9.80
C GLY A 150 1.61 -18.32 -10.41
N MET A 151 2.90 -17.99 -10.44
CA MET A 151 3.94 -18.89 -10.95
C MET A 151 4.26 -20.00 -9.93
N ALA A 152 4.53 -21.23 -10.40
CA ALA A 152 4.99 -22.28 -9.52
C ALA A 152 6.37 -21.94 -8.89
N PRO A 153 6.63 -22.25 -7.61
CA PRO A 153 7.87 -21.85 -6.93
C PRO A 153 9.17 -22.24 -7.63
N ASP A 154 9.31 -23.49 -8.06
CA ASP A 154 10.55 -23.93 -8.73
C ASP A 154 10.69 -23.31 -10.15
N ALA A 155 9.58 -22.96 -10.81
CA ALA A 155 9.60 -22.22 -12.06
C ALA A 155 10.07 -20.77 -11.83
N ALA A 156 9.59 -20.11 -10.78
CA ALA A 156 10.01 -18.76 -10.40
C ALA A 156 11.51 -18.69 -10.04
N ILE A 157 12.01 -19.67 -9.28
CA ILE A 157 13.44 -19.82 -8.96
C ILE A 157 14.26 -19.96 -10.24
N SER A 158 13.82 -20.82 -11.15
CA SER A 158 14.52 -21.09 -12.41
C SER A 158 14.56 -19.84 -13.31
N GLU A 159 13.44 -19.13 -13.42
CA GLU A 159 13.32 -17.92 -14.22
C GLU A 159 14.21 -16.78 -13.69
N VAL A 160 14.19 -16.55 -12.37
CA VAL A 160 15.08 -15.56 -11.74
C VAL A 160 16.55 -15.91 -11.93
N ARG A 161 16.94 -17.17 -11.79
CA ARG A 161 18.33 -17.61 -12.01
C ARG A 161 18.76 -17.54 -13.47
N ARG A 162 17.83 -17.73 -14.41
CA ARG A 162 18.07 -17.56 -15.85
C ARG A 162 18.34 -16.09 -16.18
N ALA A 163 17.53 -15.17 -15.65
CA ALA A 163 17.72 -13.73 -15.85
C ALA A 163 18.94 -13.18 -15.09
N ARG A 164 19.22 -13.72 -13.91
CA ARG A 164 20.29 -13.27 -13.01
C ARG A 164 21.03 -14.47 -12.42
N ARG A 165 22.09 -14.92 -13.10
CA ARG A 165 22.89 -16.06 -12.67
C ARG A 165 23.42 -15.86 -11.24
N GLY A 166 23.19 -16.85 -10.38
CA GLY A 166 23.59 -16.81 -8.97
C GLY A 166 22.58 -16.15 -8.02
N ALA A 167 21.41 -15.70 -8.51
CA ALA A 167 20.36 -15.18 -7.66
C ALA A 167 19.77 -16.25 -6.72
N ILE A 168 19.25 -15.81 -5.57
CA ILE A 168 18.79 -16.65 -4.45
C ILE A 168 19.98 -17.45 -3.88
N GLU A 169 20.73 -16.78 -3.00
CA GLU A 169 22.09 -17.15 -2.60
C GLU A 169 22.11 -18.21 -1.49
N THR A 170 21.13 -18.22 -0.60
CA THR A 170 21.15 -19.08 0.59
C THR A 170 20.05 -20.15 0.57
N PRO A 171 20.25 -21.30 1.25
CA PRO A 171 19.22 -22.32 1.41
C PRO A 171 17.93 -21.79 2.07
N SER A 172 18.04 -20.86 3.02
CA SER A 172 16.90 -20.25 3.70
C SER A 172 16.07 -19.37 2.76
N GLN A 173 16.72 -18.62 1.87
CA GLN A 173 16.04 -17.85 0.81
C GLN A 173 15.31 -18.79 -0.17
N LEU A 174 15.94 -19.89 -0.56
CA LEU A 174 15.31 -20.89 -1.44
C LEU A 174 14.08 -21.52 -0.78
N ALA A 175 14.20 -21.89 0.51
CA ALA A 175 13.09 -22.44 1.28
C ALA A 175 11.93 -21.46 1.41
N LEU A 176 12.20 -20.15 1.52
CA LEU A 176 11.17 -19.12 1.51
C LEU A 176 10.39 -19.09 0.20
N VAL A 177 11.08 -19.07 -0.93
CA VAL A 177 10.40 -19.05 -2.23
C VAL A 177 9.56 -20.33 -2.39
N ARG A 178 10.09 -21.50 -2.02
CA ARG A 178 9.38 -22.78 -2.12
C ARG A 178 8.11 -22.90 -1.29
N ARG A 179 8.07 -22.26 -0.11
CA ARG A 179 6.85 -22.23 0.74
C ARG A 179 5.88 -21.09 0.37
N THR A 180 6.28 -20.20 -0.52
CA THR A 180 5.42 -19.09 -0.97
C THR A 180 4.25 -19.67 -1.76
N THR A 181 3.06 -19.11 -1.59
CA THR A 181 1.85 -19.51 -2.31
C THR A 181 1.31 -18.33 -3.11
N ALA A 182 0.53 -18.63 -4.15
CA ALA A 182 -0.15 -17.61 -4.94
C ALA A 182 -1.06 -16.75 -4.03
N MET A 183 -1.03 -15.44 -4.21
CA MET A 183 -1.87 -14.51 -3.46
C MET A 183 -3.14 -14.19 -4.25
N VAL A 184 -4.27 -14.43 -3.60
CA VAL A 184 -5.60 -14.11 -4.13
C VAL A 184 -5.90 -12.66 -3.79
N ASP A 185 -5.66 -11.76 -4.74
CA ASP A 185 -6.02 -10.34 -4.60
C ASP A 185 -7.40 -10.00 -5.24
N VAL A 186 -7.99 -10.97 -5.95
CA VAL A 186 -9.37 -10.95 -6.47
C VAL A 186 -10.10 -12.19 -5.96
N ILE A 187 -11.20 -12.00 -5.25
CA ILE A 187 -12.00 -13.05 -4.64
C ILE A 187 -13.06 -13.52 -5.65
N ASP A 188 -13.13 -14.83 -5.88
CA ASP A 188 -14.28 -15.44 -6.54
C ASP A 188 -15.10 -16.18 -5.49
N THR A 189 -16.21 -15.56 -5.06
CA THR A 189 -17.06 -16.12 -4.00
C THR A 189 -17.66 -17.47 -4.35
N ALA A 190 -17.82 -17.80 -5.65
CA ALA A 190 -18.30 -19.10 -6.11
C ALA A 190 -17.30 -20.24 -5.79
N THR A 191 -16.02 -19.91 -5.61
CA THR A 191 -14.95 -20.87 -5.28
C THR A 191 -14.71 -21.01 -3.78
N LEU A 192 -15.38 -20.20 -2.95
CA LEU A 192 -15.16 -20.15 -1.50
C LEU A 192 -16.27 -20.85 -0.72
N GLY A 193 -15.91 -21.47 0.40
CA GLY A 193 -16.87 -22.00 1.36
C GLY A 193 -17.38 -20.88 2.28
N ARG A 194 -18.71 -20.71 2.38
CA ARG A 194 -19.30 -19.78 3.36
C ARG A 194 -19.25 -20.40 4.76
N VAL A 195 -18.58 -19.72 5.70
CA VAL A 195 -18.33 -20.19 7.08
C VAL A 195 -18.92 -19.29 8.17
N GLY A 196 -19.53 -18.15 7.79
CA GLY A 196 -20.16 -17.23 8.74
C GLY A 196 -21.18 -16.30 8.10
N GLY A 197 -21.97 -15.66 8.96
CA GLY A 197 -23.07 -14.77 8.57
C GLY A 197 -22.65 -13.33 8.26
N ARG A 198 -23.65 -12.48 8.05
CA ARG A 198 -23.54 -11.03 7.84
C ARG A 198 -23.03 -10.35 9.11
N LEU A 199 -22.10 -9.39 8.97
CA LEU A 199 -21.53 -8.61 10.09
C LEU A 199 -21.93 -7.12 10.07
N GLY A 200 -22.53 -6.62 8.99
CA GLY A 200 -22.97 -5.22 8.86
C GLY A 200 -24.38 -5.08 8.28
N SER A 201 -24.72 -3.90 7.77
CA SER A 201 -26.02 -3.59 7.17
C SER A 201 -26.22 -4.27 5.80
N ASN A 202 -25.18 -4.22 4.96
CA ASN A 202 -25.19 -4.80 3.61
C ASN A 202 -25.26 -6.33 3.61
N PRO A 203 -25.95 -6.96 2.63
CA PRO A 203 -25.89 -8.41 2.45
C PRO A 203 -24.44 -8.91 2.39
N GLY A 204 -24.15 -10.03 3.05
CA GLY A 204 -22.77 -10.51 3.13
C GLY A 204 -22.58 -11.78 3.95
N GLY A 205 -21.32 -12.17 4.09
CA GLY A 205 -20.92 -13.36 4.82
C GLY A 205 -19.42 -13.48 5.02
N VAL A 206 -19.03 -14.39 5.90
CA VAL A 206 -17.64 -14.81 6.05
C VAL A 206 -17.40 -16.03 5.16
N TYR A 207 -16.38 -15.96 4.33
CA TYR A 207 -15.98 -16.99 3.38
C TYR A 207 -14.57 -17.48 3.69
N GLN A 208 -14.26 -18.72 3.31
CA GLN A 208 -12.96 -19.35 3.51
C GLN A 208 -12.51 -20.06 2.24
N ASN A 209 -11.23 -19.91 1.90
CA ASN A 209 -10.62 -20.65 0.79
C ASN A 209 -10.02 -21.99 1.24
N ALA A 210 -9.54 -22.79 0.29
CA ALA A 210 -8.95 -24.11 0.57
C ALA A 210 -7.69 -24.06 1.46
N SER A 211 -6.97 -22.93 1.50
CA SER A 211 -5.82 -22.74 2.39
C SER A 211 -6.21 -22.27 3.80
N GLY A 212 -7.50 -22.13 4.08
CA GLY A 212 -8.02 -21.72 5.38
C GLY A 212 -8.07 -20.21 5.61
N GLN A 213 -7.65 -19.38 4.64
CA GLN A 213 -7.76 -17.92 4.73
C GLN A 213 -9.22 -17.51 4.68
N ARG A 214 -9.59 -16.58 5.56
CA ARG A 214 -10.97 -16.09 5.69
C ARG A 214 -11.10 -14.67 5.14
N PHE A 215 -12.27 -14.37 4.60
CA PHE A 215 -12.63 -13.09 4.01
C PHE A 215 -14.04 -12.72 4.47
N TYR A 216 -14.27 -11.45 4.78
CA TYR A 216 -15.63 -10.94 4.86
C TYR A 216 -16.00 -10.36 3.50
N VAL A 217 -17.11 -10.81 2.92
CA VAL A 217 -17.59 -10.33 1.62
C VAL A 217 -18.93 -9.65 1.83
N LYS A 218 -19.06 -8.43 1.29
CA LYS A 218 -20.33 -7.71 1.24
C LYS A 218 -20.72 -7.39 -0.20
N THR A 219 -22.02 -7.52 -0.47
CA THR A 219 -22.65 -7.11 -1.73
C THR A 219 -23.22 -5.72 -1.54
N LEU A 220 -22.87 -4.80 -2.42
CA LEU A 220 -23.32 -3.42 -2.42
C LEU A 220 -24.39 -3.22 -3.50
N GLU A 221 -25.14 -2.12 -3.41
CA GLU A 221 -26.27 -1.86 -4.29
C GLU A 221 -25.91 -1.76 -5.78
N SER A 222 -24.65 -1.44 -6.09
CA SER A 222 -24.19 -1.36 -7.48
C SER A 222 -22.67 -1.51 -7.60
N PRO A 223 -22.17 -1.83 -8.80
CA PRO A 223 -20.74 -1.78 -9.10
C PRO A 223 -20.08 -0.41 -8.89
N ALA A 224 -20.86 0.68 -9.00
CA ALA A 224 -20.36 2.02 -8.72
C ALA A 224 -20.09 2.23 -7.22
N HIS A 225 -20.97 1.70 -6.37
CA HIS A 225 -20.81 1.73 -4.92
C HIS A 225 -19.60 0.90 -4.47
N ALA A 226 -19.43 -0.32 -5.02
CA ALA A 226 -18.25 -1.15 -4.78
C ALA A 226 -16.92 -0.49 -5.20
N ARG A 227 -16.89 0.17 -6.37
CA ARG A 227 -15.72 0.95 -6.78
C ARG A 227 -15.46 2.13 -5.84
N ASN A 228 -16.48 2.86 -5.41
CA ASN A 228 -16.34 4.00 -4.51
C ASN A 228 -15.68 3.58 -3.20
N GLU A 229 -16.12 2.48 -2.60
CA GLU A 229 -15.56 2.01 -1.34
C GLU A 229 -14.09 1.54 -1.49
N MET A 230 -13.77 0.83 -2.56
CA MET A 230 -12.38 0.46 -2.88
C MET A 230 -11.49 1.70 -3.11
N LEU A 231 -12.03 2.73 -3.76
CA LEU A 231 -11.34 3.99 -4.01
C LEU A 231 -11.10 4.72 -2.69
N ALA A 232 -12.10 4.79 -1.80
CA ALA A 232 -11.96 5.35 -0.46
C ALA A 232 -10.85 4.65 0.33
N ALA A 233 -10.90 3.32 0.42
CA ALA A 233 -9.85 2.54 1.10
C ALA A 233 -8.46 2.80 0.51
N SER A 234 -8.36 2.99 -0.80
CA SER A 234 -7.08 3.29 -1.47
C SER A 234 -6.57 4.70 -1.18
N LEU A 235 -7.45 5.70 -1.03
CA LEU A 235 -7.08 7.06 -0.60
C LEU A 235 -6.66 7.11 0.87
N TYR A 236 -7.31 6.32 1.75
CA TYR A 236 -6.87 6.17 3.14
C TYR A 236 -5.45 5.61 3.19
N ARG A 237 -5.17 4.52 2.46
CA ARG A 237 -3.82 3.95 2.38
C ARG A 237 -2.81 4.91 1.79
N LEU A 238 -3.19 5.70 0.78
CA LEU A 238 -2.33 6.72 0.21
C LEU A 238 -1.90 7.77 1.25
N ALA A 239 -2.80 8.14 2.16
CA ALA A 239 -2.51 9.02 3.29
C ALA A 239 -1.81 8.32 4.47
N GLY A 240 -1.60 7.01 4.39
CA GLY A 240 -1.02 6.19 5.47
C GLY A 240 -1.99 5.78 6.58
N ALA A 241 -3.29 6.07 6.44
CA ALA A 241 -4.30 5.71 7.42
C ALA A 241 -4.58 4.19 7.40
N PRO A 242 -4.51 3.48 8.53
CA PRO A 242 -4.78 2.05 8.58
C PRO A 242 -6.25 1.73 8.27
N THR A 243 -6.47 0.81 7.33
CA THR A 243 -7.78 0.24 7.01
C THR A 243 -7.69 -1.28 6.97
N LEU A 244 -8.83 -1.96 6.93
CA LEU A 244 -8.85 -3.37 6.53
C LEU A 244 -8.23 -3.57 5.14
N THR A 245 -7.78 -4.80 4.87
CA THR A 245 -7.24 -5.19 3.56
C THR A 245 -8.38 -5.48 2.61
N TYR A 246 -8.81 -4.46 1.87
CA TYR A 246 -9.81 -4.59 0.81
C TYR A 246 -9.26 -5.37 -0.41
N LEU A 247 -10.12 -6.21 -0.98
CA LEU A 247 -9.88 -7.10 -2.11
C LEU A 247 -11.06 -6.95 -3.09
N ARG A 248 -10.77 -7.03 -4.39
CA ARG A 248 -11.81 -7.00 -5.43
C ARG A 248 -12.54 -8.33 -5.46
N SER A 249 -13.80 -8.34 -5.89
CA SER A 249 -14.52 -9.57 -6.23
C SER A 249 -14.61 -9.74 -7.75
N THR A 250 -14.80 -10.97 -8.22
CA THR A 250 -15.20 -11.25 -9.61
C THR A 250 -16.60 -10.71 -9.89
N GLU A 251 -17.47 -10.71 -8.88
CA GLU A 251 -18.77 -10.04 -8.92
C GLU A 251 -18.58 -8.52 -8.75
N PRO A 252 -19.01 -7.69 -9.71
CA PRO A 252 -18.61 -6.29 -9.80
C PRO A 252 -19.21 -5.38 -8.71
N ASP A 253 -20.30 -5.82 -8.06
CA ASP A 253 -20.99 -5.15 -6.95
C ASP A 253 -20.55 -5.68 -5.57
N GLN A 254 -19.63 -6.65 -5.53
CA GLN A 254 -19.08 -7.17 -4.29
C GLN A 254 -17.70 -6.60 -3.98
N ILE A 255 -17.44 -6.42 -2.70
CA ILE A 255 -16.09 -6.21 -2.19
C ILE A 255 -15.82 -7.17 -1.04
N ALA A 256 -14.54 -7.52 -0.88
CA ALA A 256 -14.10 -8.37 0.20
C ALA A 256 -13.07 -7.64 1.06
N THR A 257 -13.01 -7.98 2.35
CA THR A 257 -11.90 -7.64 3.23
C THR A 257 -11.27 -8.91 3.75
N ALA A 258 -9.93 -8.93 3.87
CA ALA A 258 -9.27 -10.00 4.61
C ALA A 258 -9.81 -10.03 6.03
N PHE A 259 -10.19 -11.23 6.51
CA PHE A 259 -10.78 -11.37 7.83
C PHE A 259 -9.70 -11.26 8.90
N VAL A 260 -9.88 -10.31 9.82
CA VAL A 260 -8.95 -10.07 10.93
C VAL A 260 -9.66 -10.30 12.26
N SER A 261 -8.90 -10.76 13.26
CA SER A 261 -9.37 -10.79 14.64
C SER A 261 -9.14 -9.41 15.26
N LEU A 262 -10.23 -8.79 15.73
CA LEU A 262 -10.18 -7.49 16.40
C LEU A 262 -9.93 -7.68 17.90
N GLU A 263 -8.94 -6.98 18.43
CA GLU A 263 -8.71 -6.85 19.89
C GLU A 263 -9.81 -6.00 20.52
N LYS A 264 -10.19 -4.92 19.83
CA LYS A 264 -11.27 -4.00 20.20
C LYS A 264 -12.12 -3.69 18.98
N ARG A 265 -13.43 -3.60 19.18
CA ARG A 265 -14.44 -3.46 18.14
C ARG A 265 -15.24 -2.17 18.22
N HIS A 266 -15.18 -1.50 19.38
CA HIS A 266 -15.93 -0.27 19.62
C HIS A 266 -15.05 0.79 20.26
N LEU A 267 -15.33 2.05 19.92
CA LEU A 267 -14.68 3.24 20.51
C LEU A 267 -14.76 3.26 22.05
N SER A 268 -15.81 2.71 22.64
CA SER A 268 -15.97 2.64 24.11
C SER A 268 -14.91 1.77 24.79
N GLN A 269 -14.17 0.96 24.04
CA GLN A 269 -13.12 0.07 24.53
C GLN A 269 -11.73 0.70 24.41
N PHE A 270 -11.60 1.84 23.73
CA PHE A 270 -10.31 2.42 23.41
C PHE A 270 -9.63 2.98 24.67
N THR A 271 -8.32 2.81 24.75
CA THR A 271 -7.50 3.59 25.68
C THR A 271 -7.36 5.03 25.18
N GLU A 272 -6.81 5.91 26.01
CA GLU A 272 -6.51 7.28 25.58
C GLU A 272 -5.49 7.34 24.44
N ASP A 273 -4.47 6.48 24.48
CA ASP A 273 -3.45 6.39 23.41
C ASP A 273 -4.05 5.92 22.09
N GLU A 274 -4.93 4.92 22.11
CA GLU A 274 -5.66 4.45 20.92
C GLU A 274 -6.62 5.53 20.41
N ARG A 275 -7.28 6.27 21.31
CA ARG A 275 -8.11 7.42 20.93
C ARG A 275 -7.29 8.51 20.23
N CYS A 276 -6.12 8.85 20.78
CA CYS A 276 -5.18 9.78 20.14
C CYS A 276 -4.69 9.28 18.78
N GLN A 277 -4.43 7.96 18.65
CA GLN A 277 -4.08 7.35 17.37
C GLN A 277 -5.20 7.48 16.35
N ALA A 278 -6.46 7.28 16.75
CA ALA A 278 -7.64 7.47 15.90
C ALA A 278 -7.79 8.94 15.46
N GLN A 279 -7.63 9.88 16.41
CA GLN A 279 -7.74 11.31 16.19
C GLN A 279 -6.76 11.85 15.14
N ARG A 280 -5.56 11.26 15.05
CA ARG A 280 -4.57 11.58 14.01
C ARG A 280 -5.14 11.49 12.58
N TRP A 281 -6.14 10.64 12.37
CA TRP A 281 -6.74 10.40 11.06
C TRP A 281 -7.97 11.27 10.77
N LEU A 282 -8.34 12.20 11.66
CA LEU A 282 -9.47 13.13 11.45
C LEU A 282 -9.38 13.83 10.08
N GLY A 283 -8.20 14.33 9.72
CA GLY A 283 -7.98 14.99 8.43
C GLY A 283 -8.30 14.08 7.24
N VAL A 284 -7.98 12.79 7.33
CA VAL A 284 -8.27 11.80 6.27
C VAL A 284 -9.78 11.51 6.18
N HIS A 285 -10.47 11.36 7.31
CA HIS A 285 -11.93 11.23 7.34
C HIS A 285 -12.61 12.46 6.73
N ALA A 286 -12.18 13.65 7.12
CA ALA A 286 -12.71 14.89 6.58
C ALA A 286 -12.41 15.04 5.08
N TRP A 287 -11.17 14.82 4.65
CA TRP A 287 -10.75 14.90 3.26
C TRP A 287 -11.55 13.98 2.35
N THR A 288 -11.83 12.75 2.79
CA THR A 288 -12.63 11.78 2.05
C THR A 288 -14.14 11.92 2.25
N ALA A 289 -14.59 12.94 3.00
CA ALA A 289 -16.00 13.14 3.36
C ALA A 289 -16.63 11.91 4.04
N ASN A 290 -15.87 11.16 4.84
CA ASN A 290 -16.39 10.01 5.56
C ASN A 290 -17.18 10.47 6.79
N TRP A 291 -18.48 10.69 6.60
CA TRP A 291 -19.38 11.16 7.67
C TRP A 291 -19.65 10.10 8.74
N ASP A 292 -19.43 8.83 8.40
CA ASP A 292 -19.62 7.68 9.27
C ASP A 292 -18.29 7.19 9.89
N ALA A 293 -17.33 8.11 10.08
CA ALA A 293 -15.98 7.80 10.56
C ALA A 293 -15.97 6.95 11.84
N ALA A 294 -16.87 7.25 12.78
CA ALA A 294 -16.98 6.54 14.04
C ALA A 294 -17.92 5.32 13.97
N GLY A 295 -18.84 5.26 13.01
CA GLY A 295 -19.92 4.29 12.97
C GLY A 295 -21.10 4.66 13.87
N PHE A 296 -22.23 4.01 13.64
CA PHE A 296 -23.46 4.27 14.39
C PHE A 296 -23.32 3.90 15.87
N ASP A 297 -22.62 2.80 16.17
CA ASP A 297 -22.38 2.30 17.54
C ASP A 297 -20.91 2.49 17.98
N GLY A 298 -20.18 3.37 17.30
CA GLY A 298 -18.73 3.51 17.49
C GLY A 298 -17.95 2.31 16.95
N ASP A 299 -18.48 1.59 15.97
CA ASP A 299 -18.03 0.28 15.48
C ASP A 299 -17.23 0.32 14.16
N ASN A 300 -17.06 1.51 13.56
CA ASN A 300 -16.23 1.66 12.36
C ASN A 300 -14.74 1.85 12.67
N GLN A 301 -14.35 1.79 13.94
CA GLN A 301 -12.97 1.85 14.40
C GLN A 301 -12.69 0.65 15.32
N GLY A 302 -11.57 -0.03 15.10
CA GLY A 302 -11.15 -1.15 15.94
C GLY A 302 -9.64 -1.25 16.07
N VAL A 303 -9.16 -2.18 16.88
CA VAL A 303 -7.72 -2.41 17.11
C VAL A 303 -7.31 -3.76 16.55
N VAL A 304 -6.26 -3.75 15.71
CA VAL A 304 -5.66 -4.92 15.08
C VAL A 304 -4.15 -4.86 15.29
N GLY A 305 -3.59 -5.81 16.05
CA GLY A 305 -2.16 -5.85 16.33
C GLY A 305 -1.67 -4.61 17.05
N GLY A 306 -2.47 -4.06 17.97
CA GLY A 306 -2.18 -2.80 18.67
C GLY A 306 -2.30 -1.52 17.82
N VAL A 307 -2.81 -1.61 16.58
CA VAL A 307 -3.01 -0.46 15.69
C VAL A 307 -4.51 -0.19 15.49
N VAL A 308 -4.94 1.03 15.81
CA VAL A 308 -6.28 1.53 15.48
C VAL A 308 -6.45 1.58 13.96
N THR A 309 -7.48 0.87 13.50
CA THR A 309 -7.77 0.59 12.11
C THR A 309 -9.21 0.99 11.81
N THR A 310 -9.40 1.75 10.74
CA THR A 310 -10.73 2.05 10.20
C THR A 310 -11.31 0.79 9.56
N LEU A 311 -12.41 0.31 10.12
CA LEU A 311 -13.04 -0.97 9.74
C LEU A 311 -13.97 -0.83 8.55
N ASP A 312 -14.71 0.29 8.46
CA ASP A 312 -15.61 0.58 7.34
C ASP A 312 -15.34 1.98 6.77
N VAL A 313 -15.28 2.06 5.44
CA VAL A 313 -15.11 3.31 4.67
C VAL A 313 -16.24 3.52 3.65
N GLY A 314 -17.32 2.75 3.73
CA GLY A 314 -18.49 2.85 2.84
C GLY A 314 -19.19 4.21 2.90
N GLY A 315 -19.07 4.91 4.03
CA GLY A 315 -19.56 6.29 4.20
C GLY A 315 -18.70 7.38 3.55
N ALA A 316 -17.60 7.04 2.87
CA ALA A 316 -16.70 7.99 2.24
C ALA A 316 -17.06 8.31 0.78
N LEU A 317 -16.57 9.46 0.30
CA LEU A 317 -16.68 9.94 -1.08
C LEU A 317 -18.12 10.15 -1.54
N GLU A 318 -18.53 9.56 -2.67
CA GLU A 318 -19.77 9.90 -3.37
C GLU A 318 -21.03 9.36 -2.66
N PHE A 319 -20.91 8.34 -1.79
CA PHE A 319 -22.03 7.65 -1.15
C PHE A 319 -22.03 7.81 0.38
N ARG A 320 -23.21 7.66 0.97
CA ARG A 320 -23.44 7.51 2.41
C ARG A 320 -23.30 6.02 2.79
N ALA A 321 -23.19 5.73 4.10
CA ALA A 321 -23.03 4.35 4.60
C ALA A 321 -24.15 3.38 4.17
N GLN A 322 -25.35 3.90 3.89
CA GLN A 322 -26.50 3.12 3.39
C GLN A 322 -26.64 3.10 1.86
N GLY A 323 -25.72 3.72 1.11
CA GLY A 323 -25.71 3.70 -0.36
C GLY A 323 -26.32 4.92 -1.05
N ASP A 324 -27.01 5.79 -0.33
CA ASP A 324 -27.52 7.04 -0.91
C ASP A 324 -26.39 7.97 -1.39
N PRO A 325 -26.49 8.56 -2.59
CA PRO A 325 -25.50 9.51 -3.08
C PRO A 325 -25.52 10.80 -2.25
N LYS A 326 -24.34 11.34 -1.93
CA LYS A 326 -24.22 12.65 -1.25
C LYS A 326 -24.53 13.83 -2.16
N GLY A 327 -24.42 13.66 -3.47
CA GLY A 327 -24.67 14.70 -4.46
C GLY A 327 -23.85 15.97 -4.19
N HIS A 328 -24.51 17.13 -4.21
CA HIS A 328 -23.86 18.43 -3.99
C HIS A 328 -23.24 18.61 -2.60
N ALA A 329 -23.66 17.82 -1.61
CA ALA A 329 -23.07 17.89 -0.28
C ALA A 329 -21.62 17.38 -0.25
N PHE A 330 -21.20 16.56 -1.23
CA PHE A 330 -19.80 16.21 -1.43
C PHE A 330 -19.10 17.23 -2.34
N GLY A 331 -18.81 18.40 -1.76
CA GLY A 331 -18.17 19.54 -2.42
C GLY A 331 -16.64 19.57 -2.30
N THR A 332 -16.03 20.70 -2.66
CA THR A 332 -14.59 20.95 -2.52
C THR A 332 -14.22 21.57 -1.17
N VAL A 333 -15.18 22.16 -0.46
CA VAL A 333 -15.00 22.68 0.89
C VAL A 333 -15.11 21.52 1.89
N VAL A 334 -14.21 21.48 2.86
CA VAL A 334 -14.06 20.37 3.81
C VAL A 334 -14.59 20.78 5.19
N ASP A 335 -15.90 21.01 5.29
CA ASP A 335 -16.57 21.32 6.56
C ASP A 335 -16.59 20.12 7.52
N GLU A 336 -16.37 18.91 6.99
CA GLU A 336 -16.32 17.69 7.78
C GLU A 336 -15.28 17.73 8.90
N ILE A 337 -14.22 18.53 8.75
CA ILE A 337 -13.22 18.70 9.80
C ILE A 337 -13.82 19.29 11.09
N ASP A 338 -14.88 20.11 10.97
CA ASP A 338 -15.60 20.70 12.10
C ASP A 338 -16.84 19.89 12.44
N ARG A 339 -17.59 19.40 11.45
CA ARG A 339 -18.82 18.63 11.69
C ARG A 339 -18.54 17.34 12.46
N LEU A 340 -17.48 16.60 12.12
CA LEU A 340 -17.10 15.39 12.86
C LEU A 340 -16.75 15.66 14.33
N ARG A 341 -16.43 16.90 14.70
CA ARG A 341 -16.06 17.30 16.06
C ARG A 341 -17.24 17.87 16.86
N HIS A 342 -18.18 18.52 16.19
CA HIS A 342 -19.17 19.36 16.87
C HIS A 342 -20.63 19.06 16.52
N ASP A 343 -20.89 18.16 15.57
CA ASP A 343 -22.26 17.79 15.20
C ASP A 343 -22.90 16.92 16.31
N ALA A 344 -23.92 17.47 16.96
CA ALA A 344 -24.65 16.79 18.03
C ALA A 344 -25.44 15.56 17.52
N ASP A 345 -25.75 15.51 16.23
CA ASP A 345 -26.40 14.36 15.59
C ASP A 345 -25.41 13.22 15.31
N ASN A 346 -24.12 13.44 15.54
CA ASN A 346 -23.06 12.43 15.44
C ASN A 346 -22.27 12.29 16.77
N PRO A 347 -22.91 11.80 17.85
CA PRO A 347 -22.32 11.77 19.18
C PRO A 347 -21.07 10.87 19.27
N HIS A 348 -20.95 9.86 18.41
CA HIS A 348 -19.78 8.98 18.37
C HIS A 348 -18.56 9.66 17.72
N ALA A 349 -18.74 10.40 16.63
CA ALA A 349 -17.68 11.23 16.07
C ALA A 349 -17.29 12.35 17.04
N GLN A 350 -18.27 13.01 17.66
CA GLN A 350 -18.00 14.03 18.67
C GLN A 350 -17.22 13.48 19.87
N ARG A 351 -17.54 12.27 20.35
CA ARG A 351 -16.77 11.62 21.43
C ARG A 351 -15.34 11.30 21.01
N LEU A 352 -15.13 10.99 19.74
CA LEU A 352 -13.81 10.64 19.21
C LEU A 352 -12.95 11.88 18.94
N PHE A 353 -13.51 12.94 18.35
CA PHE A 353 -12.74 14.07 17.82
C PHE A 353 -13.04 15.41 18.49
N GLY A 354 -14.12 15.51 19.27
CA GLY A 354 -14.66 16.79 19.76
C GLY A 354 -13.73 17.55 20.70
N ASP A 355 -12.87 16.85 21.44
CA ASP A 355 -11.93 17.44 22.38
C ASP A 355 -10.53 17.65 21.80
N MET A 356 -10.32 17.38 20.50
CA MET A 356 -9.05 17.68 19.84
C MET A 356 -8.78 19.19 19.90
N ASP A 357 -7.59 19.56 20.37
CA ASP A 357 -7.15 20.95 20.34
C ASP A 357 -6.72 21.40 18.92
N ALA A 358 -6.42 22.69 18.76
CA ALA A 358 -6.04 23.24 17.46
C ALA A 358 -4.75 22.62 16.90
N ALA A 359 -3.79 22.23 17.74
CA ALA A 359 -2.53 21.63 17.30
C ALA A 359 -2.71 20.19 16.82
N ALA A 360 -3.55 19.41 17.50
CA ALA A 360 -3.94 18.06 17.10
C ALA A 360 -4.71 18.09 15.77
N VAL A 361 -5.65 19.03 15.60
CA VAL A 361 -6.37 19.22 14.33
C VAL A 361 -5.41 19.61 13.20
N ALA A 362 -4.50 20.57 13.44
CA ALA A 362 -3.50 20.97 12.46
C ALA A 362 -2.60 19.79 12.05
N SER A 363 -2.19 18.96 13.02
CA SER A 363 -1.39 17.76 12.76
C SER A 363 -2.15 16.72 11.93
N ALA A 364 -3.45 16.53 12.18
CA ALA A 364 -4.29 15.63 11.39
C ALA A 364 -4.50 16.14 9.95
N ILE A 365 -4.60 17.46 9.76
CA ILE A 365 -4.64 18.08 8.42
C ILE A 365 -3.31 17.88 7.68
N ALA A 366 -2.18 18.05 8.37
CA ALA A 366 -0.84 17.94 7.79
C ALA A 366 -0.58 16.57 7.13
N VAL A 367 -1.20 15.49 7.66
CA VAL A 367 -1.18 14.15 7.06
C VAL A 367 -1.69 14.18 5.62
N VAL A 368 -2.80 14.88 5.37
CA VAL A 368 -3.42 14.94 4.04
C VAL A 368 -2.66 15.89 3.13
N THR A 369 -2.22 17.05 3.63
CA THR A 369 -1.53 18.06 2.80
C THR A 369 -0.17 17.57 2.30
N ALA A 370 0.45 16.63 3.00
CA ALA A 370 1.68 15.97 2.57
C ALA A 370 1.51 14.99 1.39
N VAL A 371 0.27 14.61 1.04
CA VAL A 371 0.01 13.68 -0.07
C VAL A 371 0.24 14.38 -1.41
N CYS A 372 1.05 13.78 -2.28
CA CYS A 372 1.33 14.30 -3.63
C CYS A 372 0.09 14.25 -4.55
N ASP A 373 -0.16 15.34 -5.29
CA ASP A 373 -1.32 15.44 -6.21
C ASP A 373 -1.31 14.37 -7.30
N ASP A 374 -0.13 14.08 -7.87
CA ASP A 374 -0.02 13.05 -8.91
C ASP A 374 -0.29 11.66 -8.35
N ALA A 375 0.03 11.43 -7.08
CA ALA A 375 -0.33 10.19 -6.41
C ALA A 375 -1.86 10.08 -6.22
N ILE A 376 -2.55 11.19 -5.92
CA ILE A 376 -4.02 11.23 -5.84
C ILE A 376 -4.64 10.90 -7.19
N ARG A 377 -4.24 11.60 -8.27
CA ARG A 377 -4.75 11.37 -9.64
C ARG A 377 -4.61 9.92 -10.05
N ARG A 378 -3.46 9.35 -9.74
CA ARG A 378 -3.11 7.99 -10.08
C ARG A 378 -3.92 6.96 -9.30
N VAL A 379 -4.03 7.07 -7.99
CA VAL A 379 -4.87 6.17 -7.18
C VAL A 379 -6.32 6.21 -7.65
N VAL A 380 -6.86 7.41 -7.92
CA VAL A 380 -8.23 7.54 -8.46
C VAL A 380 -8.36 6.81 -9.79
N THR A 381 -7.41 7.00 -10.71
CA THR A 381 -7.43 6.37 -12.03
C THR A 381 -7.29 4.84 -11.95
N GLU A 382 -6.33 4.34 -11.16
CA GLU A 382 -6.08 2.91 -10.95
C GLU A 382 -7.30 2.18 -10.35
N GLN A 383 -8.10 2.87 -9.54
CA GLN A 383 -9.34 2.32 -8.98
C GLN A 383 -10.56 2.50 -9.90
N GLY A 384 -10.39 3.03 -11.11
CA GLY A 384 -11.48 3.25 -12.08
C GLY A 384 -12.35 4.47 -11.77
N GLY A 385 -11.82 5.43 -11.01
CA GLY A 385 -12.42 6.72 -10.75
C GLY A 385 -12.23 7.71 -11.91
N ARG A 386 -13.03 8.78 -11.91
CA ARG A 386 -13.00 9.82 -12.96
C ARG A 386 -11.98 10.91 -12.61
N ALA A 387 -11.39 11.56 -13.62
CA ALA A 387 -10.49 12.70 -13.42
C ALA A 387 -11.10 13.81 -12.54
N ALA A 388 -12.38 14.12 -12.73
CA ALA A 388 -13.11 15.08 -11.91
C ALA A 388 -13.14 14.74 -10.41
N LEU A 389 -13.10 13.44 -10.05
CA LEU A 389 -12.98 13.03 -8.65
C LEU A 389 -11.58 13.33 -8.12
N ALA A 390 -10.52 13.07 -8.91
CA ALA A 390 -9.15 13.41 -8.51
C ALA A 390 -8.98 14.91 -8.29
N ASP A 391 -9.48 15.74 -9.23
CA ASP A 391 -9.44 17.19 -9.10
C ASP A 391 -10.20 17.67 -7.88
N LYS A 392 -11.37 17.06 -7.58
CA LYS A 392 -12.11 17.33 -6.36
C LYS A 392 -11.30 16.96 -5.10
N MET A 393 -10.65 15.80 -5.07
CA MET A 393 -9.83 15.39 -3.93
C MET A 393 -8.63 16.32 -3.73
N ILE A 394 -7.99 16.79 -4.80
CA ILE A 394 -6.91 17.79 -4.73
C ILE A 394 -7.44 19.13 -4.23
N ALA A 395 -8.60 19.59 -4.71
CA ALA A 395 -9.23 20.81 -4.22
C ALA A 395 -9.61 20.72 -2.74
N ARG A 396 -10.13 19.57 -2.28
CA ARG A 396 -10.42 19.30 -0.85
C ARG A 396 -9.13 19.33 -0.01
N LYS A 397 -8.03 18.78 -0.51
CA LYS A 397 -6.71 18.89 0.16
C LYS A 397 -6.26 20.34 0.27
N ALA A 398 -6.40 21.13 -0.81
CA ALA A 398 -6.05 22.55 -0.81
C ALA A 398 -6.93 23.36 0.16
N ASP A 399 -8.21 23.03 0.29
CA ASP A 399 -9.10 23.65 1.26
C ASP A 399 -8.66 23.40 2.70
N LEU A 400 -8.30 22.15 3.03
CA LEU A 400 -7.71 21.82 4.33
C LEU A 400 -6.38 22.56 4.56
N ALA A 401 -5.52 22.67 3.54
CA ALA A 401 -4.25 23.39 3.66
C ALA A 401 -4.44 24.87 4.05
N ARG A 402 -5.47 25.55 3.51
CA ARG A 402 -5.80 26.94 3.88
C ARG A 402 -6.19 27.10 5.36
N ARG A 403 -6.60 26.02 6.04
CA ARG A 403 -6.95 26.05 7.46
C ARG A 403 -5.72 26.04 8.37
N LEU A 404 -4.53 25.75 7.84
CA LEU A 404 -3.27 25.76 8.60
C LEU A 404 -2.65 27.16 8.75
N GLY A 405 -3.14 28.16 8.01
CA GLY A 405 -2.54 29.50 7.91
C GLY A 405 -1.82 29.68 6.59
#